data_AF-A0A832U962-F1
#
_entry.id   AF-A0A832U962-F1
#
_cell.length_a   1.000
_cell.length_b   1.000
_cell.length_c   1.000
_cell.angle_alpha   90.00
_cell.angle_beta   90.00
_cell.angle_gamma   90.00
#
_symmetry.space_group_name_H-M   'P 1'
#
loop_
_entity.id
_entity.type
_entity.pdbx_description
1 polymer ?
#
loop_
_entity_poly.entity_id
_entity_poly.type
_entity_poly.pdbx_seq_one_letter_code
_entity_poly.pdbx_strand_id
1 'polypeptide(L)'
;MNRHPEVPELLEQYMKASGTDSCWVTVRDIRAHFDLDDSVAPAISGFLQKIYQGPFFTCQYKVTRIEKFQDTIPPYRIISKYFVQERPSVRKRSHKVAQNSYLQQNR
;
A
#
# COMPACT_ATOMS: atom_id res chain seq x y z
N MET A 1 22.58 4.39 -5.04
CA MET A 1 22.33 4.91 -3.67
C MET A 1 21.02 4.34 -3.17
N ASN A 2 21.05 3.22 -2.44
CA ASN A 2 19.86 2.58 -1.90
C ASN A 2 19.92 2.74 -0.37
N ARG A 3 19.56 3.93 0.12
CA ARG A 3 19.77 4.32 1.53
C ARG A 3 18.61 3.98 2.46
N HIS A 4 17.49 3.48 1.94
CA HIS A 4 16.30 3.19 2.75
C HIS A 4 15.70 1.81 2.40
N PRO A 5 16.32 0.69 2.85
CA PRO A 5 15.76 -0.66 2.68
C PRO A 5 14.40 -0.86 3.38
N GLU A 6 14.03 0.01 4.31
CA GLU A 6 12.80 -0.02 5.11
C GLU A 6 11.55 0.46 4.36
N VAL A 7 11.69 1.18 3.24
CA VAL A 7 10.55 1.77 2.51
C VAL A 7 9.47 0.77 2.09
N PRO A 8 9.79 -0.45 1.61
CA PRO A 8 8.77 -1.46 1.32
C PRO A 8 7.94 -1.83 2.56
N GLU A 9 8.59 -1.97 3.71
CA GLU A 9 7.93 -2.32 4.97
C GLU A 9 7.02 -1.20 5.46
N LEU A 10 7.46 0.05 5.36
CA LEU A 10 6.65 1.23 5.69
C LEU A 10 5.35 1.27 4.87
N LEU A 11 5.43 0.97 3.56
CA LEU A 11 4.23 0.91 2.73
C LEU A 11 3.28 -0.21 3.18
N GLU A 12 3.80 -1.38 3.53
CA GLU A 12 2.97 -2.49 4.00
C GLU A 12 2.29 -2.18 5.34
N GLN A 13 3.02 -1.58 6.28
CA GLN A 13 2.47 -1.16 7.56
C GLN A 13 1.39 -0.09 7.38
N TYR A 14 1.62 0.89 6.49
CA TYR A 14 0.63 1.91 6.16
C TYR A 14 -0.66 1.32 5.59
N MET A 15 -0.55 0.40 4.62
CA MET A 15 -1.70 -0.26 4.01
C MET A 15 -2.45 -1.16 5.00
N LYS A 16 -1.73 -1.85 5.91
CA LYS A 16 -2.34 -2.63 6.99
C LYS A 16 -3.09 -1.72 7.97
N ALA A 17 -2.51 -0.58 8.34
CA ALA A 17 -3.13 0.40 9.23
C ALA A 17 -4.37 1.06 8.61
N SER A 18 -4.40 1.25 7.29
CA SER A 18 -5.58 1.77 6.60
C SER A 18 -6.74 0.76 6.55
N GLY A 19 -6.47 -0.54 6.73
CA GLY A 19 -7.48 -1.59 6.73
C GLY A 19 -8.16 -1.81 5.38
N THR A 20 -7.55 -1.34 4.29
CA THR A 20 -8.13 -1.36 2.94
C THR A 20 -7.23 -2.08 1.96
N ASP A 21 -7.82 -2.88 1.08
CA ASP A 21 -7.10 -3.58 0.01
C ASP A 21 -6.56 -2.61 -1.07
N SER A 22 -7.06 -1.38 -1.11
CA SER A 22 -6.56 -0.33 -1.99
C SER A 22 -6.81 1.07 -1.45
N CYS A 23 -5.87 1.98 -1.63
CA CYS A 23 -6.05 3.38 -1.32
C CYS A 23 -5.16 4.28 -2.18
N TRP A 24 -5.50 5.57 -2.20
CA TRP A 24 -4.62 6.59 -2.76
C TRP A 24 -3.68 7.09 -1.68
N VAL A 25 -2.39 7.18 -1.99
CA VAL A 25 -1.35 7.67 -1.08
C VAL A 25 -0.49 8.72 -1.75
N THR A 26 -0.05 9.70 -0.98
CA THR A 26 1.05 10.59 -1.35
C THR A 26 2.29 10.25 -0.55
N VAL A 27 3.45 10.73 -1.00
CA VAL A 27 4.70 10.64 -0.24
C VAL A 27 4.56 11.35 1.12
N ARG A 28 3.79 12.45 1.15
CA ARG A 28 3.52 13.21 2.37
C ARG A 28 2.68 12.41 3.36
N ASP A 29 1.70 11.65 2.90
CA ASP A 29 0.85 10.83 3.79
C ASP A 29 1.67 9.78 4.53
N ILE A 30 2.53 9.05 3.80
CA ILE A 30 3.42 8.03 4.38
C ILE A 30 4.37 8.69 5.39
N ARG A 31 4.99 9.81 5.01
CA ARG A 31 5.89 10.52 5.92
C ARG A 31 5.20 11.02 7.18
N ALA A 32 4.02 11.63 7.04
CA ALA A 32 3.25 12.14 8.16
C ALA A 32 2.78 11.01 9.09
N HIS A 33 2.48 9.84 8.54
CA HIS A 33 2.06 8.68 9.32
C HIS A 33 3.18 8.10 10.19
N PHE A 34 4.43 8.11 9.70
CA PHE A 34 5.60 7.54 10.39
C PHE A 34 6.55 8.59 10.98
N ASP A 35 6.16 9.87 10.98
CA ASP A 35 6.97 11.00 11.42
C ASP A 35 8.37 11.06 10.77
N LEU A 36 8.41 10.92 9.44
CA LEU A 36 9.64 10.85 8.66
C LEU A 36 10.05 12.20 8.05
N ASP A 37 11.36 12.44 8.08
CA ASP A 37 12.00 13.63 7.52
C ASP A 37 11.88 13.71 5.97
N ASP A 38 12.02 14.94 5.44
CA ASP A 38 12.01 15.25 4.01
C ASP A 38 13.06 14.48 3.20
N SER A 39 14.18 14.12 3.83
CA SER A 39 15.26 13.34 3.22
C SER A 39 14.82 11.99 2.67
N VAL A 40 13.74 11.40 3.21
CA VAL A 40 13.23 10.08 2.81
C VAL A 40 12.26 10.18 1.61
N ALA A 41 11.76 11.38 1.29
CA ALA A 41 10.79 11.60 0.22
C ALA A 41 11.23 11.06 -1.16
N PRO A 42 12.49 11.24 -1.61
CA PRO A 42 12.96 10.68 -2.87
C PRO A 42 12.98 9.14 -2.87
N ALA A 43 13.24 8.52 -1.72
CA ALA A 43 13.28 7.07 -1.59
C ALA A 43 11.87 6.47 -1.68
N ILE A 44 10.89 7.08 -1.00
CA ILE A 44 9.47 6.68 -1.09
C ILE A 44 8.96 6.86 -2.52
N SER A 45 9.18 8.03 -3.12
CA SER A 45 8.77 8.30 -4.51
C SER A 45 9.39 7.32 -5.50
N GLY A 46 10.70 7.09 -5.40
CA GLY A 46 11.42 6.14 -6.25
C GLY A 46 10.93 4.71 -6.09
N PHE A 47 10.62 4.29 -4.86
CA PHE A 47 10.03 2.98 -4.60
C PHE A 47 8.63 2.83 -5.20
N LEU A 48 7.74 3.80 -4.99
CA LEU A 48 6.38 3.80 -5.55
C LEU A 48 6.41 3.77 -7.08
N GLN A 49 7.32 4.52 -7.69
CA GLN A 49 7.56 4.48 -9.13
C GLN A 49 8.07 3.11 -9.60
N LYS A 50 8.96 2.47 -8.83
CA LYS A 50 9.49 1.14 -9.14
C LYS A 50 8.40 0.07 -9.12
N ILE A 51 7.52 0.07 -8.13
CA ILE A 51 6.41 -0.89 -8.03
C ILE A 51 5.24 -0.59 -8.97
N TYR A 52 5.26 0.57 -9.64
CA TYR A 52 4.37 0.89 -10.77
C TYR A 52 4.89 0.29 -12.09
N GLN A 53 6.21 0.37 -12.33
CA GLN A 53 6.82 -0.03 -13.60
C GLN A 53 6.97 -1.54 -13.80
N GLY A 54 7.00 -2.33 -12.72
CA GLY A 54 7.22 -3.76 -12.85
C GLY A 54 6.95 -4.56 -11.57
N PRO A 55 6.99 -5.91 -11.69
CA PRO A 55 6.75 -6.79 -10.56
C PRO A 55 7.84 -6.61 -9.51
N PHE A 56 7.44 -6.16 -8.32
CA PHE A 56 8.33 -6.07 -7.17
C PHE A 56 8.02 -7.22 -6.20
N PHE A 57 8.78 -8.30 -6.27
CA PHE A 57 8.41 -9.57 -5.63
C PHE A 57 8.36 -9.53 -4.09
N THR A 58 9.01 -8.55 -3.45
CA THR A 58 9.08 -8.45 -1.99
C THR A 58 8.05 -7.52 -1.36
N CYS A 59 7.14 -6.95 -2.14
CA CYS A 59 6.04 -6.13 -1.63
C CYS A 59 4.70 -6.73 -2.08
N GLN A 60 3.80 -6.97 -1.13
CA GLN A 60 2.46 -7.51 -1.39
C GLN A 60 1.56 -6.53 -2.15
N TYR A 61 1.94 -5.25 -2.19
CA TYR A 61 1.20 -4.19 -2.86
C TYR A 61 1.85 -3.81 -4.20
N LYS A 62 1.05 -3.19 -5.07
CA LYS A 62 1.51 -2.57 -6.32
C LYS A 62 0.86 -1.21 -6.48
N VAL A 63 1.55 -0.31 -7.16
CA VAL A 63 0.93 0.91 -7.65
C VAL A 63 0.31 0.59 -9.00
N THR A 64 -0.97 0.91 -9.20
CA THR A 64 -1.66 0.67 -10.47
C THR A 64 -1.98 1.96 -11.22
N ARG A 65 -2.01 3.10 -10.52
CA ARG A 65 -2.21 4.42 -11.13
C ARG A 65 -1.35 5.46 -10.44
N ILE A 66 -0.94 6.46 -11.21
CA ILE A 66 -0.27 7.66 -10.71
C ILE A 66 -1.01 8.85 -11.27
N GLU A 67 -1.43 9.74 -10.39
CA GLU A 67 -2.06 11.01 -10.74
C GLU A 67 -1.19 12.15 -10.22
N LYS A 68 -1.18 13.25 -10.97
CA LYS A 68 -0.53 14.49 -10.53
C LYS A 68 -1.59 15.54 -10.36
N PHE A 69 -1.60 16.20 -9.20
CA PHE A 69 -2.48 17.31 -8.94
C PHE A 69 -1.68 18.51 -8.45
N GLN A 70 -2.19 19.70 -8.74
CA GLN A 70 -1.64 20.92 -8.18
C GLN A 70 -2.19 21.08 -6.77
N ASP A 71 -1.31 21.17 -5.79
CA ASP A 71 -1.68 21.54 -4.43
C ASP A 71 -2.35 22.91 -4.48
N THR A 72 -3.46 23.07 -3.78
CA THR A 72 -4.20 24.33 -3.70
C THR A 72 -3.54 25.31 -2.72
N ILE A 73 -2.62 24.81 -1.89
CA ILE A 73 -1.92 25.60 -0.87
C ILE A 73 -0.64 26.22 -1.46
N PRO A 74 -0.47 27.55 -1.37
CA PRO A 74 0.79 28.20 -1.78
C PRO A 74 1.98 27.77 -0.92
N PRO A 75 3.18 27.61 -1.51
CA PRO A 75 3.46 27.73 -2.94
C PRO A 75 2.88 26.54 -3.71
N TYR A 76 2.20 26.81 -4.84
CA TYR A 76 1.60 25.77 -5.67
C TYR A 76 2.65 24.73 -6.07
N ARG A 77 2.50 23.50 -5.59
CA ARG A 77 3.39 22.37 -5.90
C ARG A 77 2.60 21.31 -6.65
N ILE A 78 3.23 20.69 -7.64
CA ILE A 78 2.67 19.50 -8.27
C ILE A 78 2.97 18.31 -7.36
N ILE A 79 1.93 17.67 -6.85
CA ILE A 79 2.00 16.50 -5.98
C ILE A 79 1.61 15.25 -6.78
N SER A 80 2.41 14.20 -6.65
CA SER A 80 2.08 12.88 -7.16
C SER A 80 1.27 12.09 -6.14
N LYS A 81 0.14 11.55 -6.58
CA LYS A 81 -0.70 10.58 -5.86
C LYS A 81 -0.56 9.22 -6.51
N TYR A 82 -0.42 8.19 -5.70
CA TYR A 82 -0.19 6.82 -6.13
C TYR A 82 -1.36 5.97 -5.67
N PHE A 83 -2.03 5.28 -6.59
CA PHE A 83 -3.07 4.33 -6.24
C PHE A 83 -2.43 2.99 -5.95
N VAL A 84 -2.37 2.65 -4.67
CA VAL A 84 -1.76 1.41 -4.18
C VAL A 84 -2.86 0.39 -3.98
N GLN A 85 -2.64 -0.82 -4.47
CA GLN A 85 -3.56 -1.94 -4.35
C GLN A 85 -2.80 -3.18 -3.94
N GLU A 86 -3.42 -4.00 -3.09
CA GLU A 86 -2.94 -5.34 -2.80
C GLU A 86 -2.91 -6.15 -4.10
N ARG A 87 -1.85 -6.92 -4.30
CA ARG A 87 -1.83 -7.87 -5.40
C ARG A 87 -2.86 -8.94 -5.11
N PRO A 88 -3.60 -9.41 -6.14
CA PRO A 88 -4.40 -10.61 -5.97
C PRO A 88 -3.44 -11.73 -5.58
N SER A 89 -3.46 -12.11 -4.31
CA SER A 89 -2.81 -13.34 -3.88
C SER A 89 -3.45 -14.45 -4.72
N VAL A 90 -2.62 -15.32 -5.30
CA VAL A 90 -3.14 -16.59 -5.82
C VAL A 90 -3.73 -17.27 -4.60
N ARG A 91 -5.05 -17.12 -4.44
CA ARG A 91 -5.78 -17.50 -3.24
C ARG A 91 -5.36 -18.92 -2.86
N LYS A 92 -4.62 -19.09 -1.77
CA LYS A 92 -4.82 -20.31 -0.98
C LYS A 92 -6.29 -20.23 -0.61
N ARG A 93 -7.11 -21.12 -1.19
CA ARG A 93 -8.53 -21.26 -0.84
C ARG A 93 -8.62 -21.23 0.68
N SER A 94 -9.09 -20.12 1.25
CA SER A 94 -9.60 -20.14 2.61
C SER A 94 -10.69 -21.21 2.59
N HIS A 95 -10.40 -22.37 3.18
CA HIS A 95 -11.42 -23.32 3.56
C HIS A 95 -12.35 -22.54 4.48
N LYS A 96 -13.46 -22.03 3.92
CA LYS A 96 -14.65 -21.79 4.70
C LYS A 96 -14.98 -23.16 5.29
N VAL A 97 -14.58 -23.37 6.55
CA VAL A 97 -15.12 -24.45 7.36
C VAL A 97 -16.61 -24.15 7.43
N ALA A 98 -17.37 -24.79 6.55
CA ALA A 98 -18.81 -24.88 6.69
C ALA A 98 -19.04 -25.58 8.03
N GLN A 99 -19.48 -24.84 9.03
CA GLN A 99 -20.06 -25.44 10.23
C GLN A 99 -21.34 -26.16 9.79
N ASN A 100 -21.18 -27.44 9.46
CA ASN A 100 -22.28 -28.39 9.43
C ASN A 100 -22.75 -28.58 10.86
N SER A 101 -23.74 -27.80 11.28
CA SER A 101 -24.41 -27.98 12.57
C SER A 101 -25.87 -28.37 12.33
N TYR A 102 -26.13 -29.52 11.70
CA TYR A 102 -27.42 -30.21 11.80
C TYR A 102 -27.25 -31.71 11.55
N LEU A 103 -26.84 -32.45 12.57
CA LEU A 103 -27.25 -33.85 12.73
C LEU A 103 -27.35 -34.18 14.22
N GLN A 104 -28.61 -34.41 14.61
CA GLN A 104 -29.10 -35.34 15.63
C GLN A 104 -28.89 -35.04 17.12
N GLN A 105 -30.02 -34.96 17.82
CA GLN A 105 -30.43 -35.72 19.03
C GLN A 105 -31.58 -34.92 19.69
N ASN A 106 -32.76 -35.42 20.06
CA ASN A 106 -33.32 -36.74 20.39
C ASN A 106 -34.83 -36.69 20.05
N ARG A 107 -35.44 -37.72 19.46
CA ARG A 107 -36.04 -38.87 20.14
C ARG A 107 -37.03 -38.49 21.24
#